data_AF-D3CXR0-F1
#
_entry.id   AF-D3CXR0-F1
#
_cell.length_a   1.000
_cell.length_b   1.000
_cell.length_c   1.000
_cell.angle_alpha   90.00
_cell.angle_beta   90.00
_cell.angle_gamma   90.00
#
_symmetry.space_group_name_H-M   'P 1'
#
loop_
_entity.id
_entity.type
_entity.pdbx_description
1 polymer ?
#
loop_
_entity_poly.entity_id
_entity_poly.type
_entity_poly.pdbx_seq_one_letter_code
_entity_poly.pdbx_strand_id
1 'polypeptide(L)'
;MSTRRVDKLVEQLGVAHISKSQVSELAKHLDGQVEAFRSRPLDAGPYRFVQADALPMKVREGGRVINVHCLLAVGGSSWLSPASGSELEA
;
A
#
# COMPACT_ATOMS: atom_id res chain seq x y z
N MET A 1 2.29 11.45 5.48
CA MET A 1 2.28 12.81 6.08
C MET A 1 1.35 12.83 7.29
N SER A 2 1.58 13.68 8.30
CA SER A 2 0.60 13.83 9.40
C SER A 2 -0.55 14.76 9.00
N THR A 3 -1.72 14.63 9.64
CA THR A 3 -2.89 15.49 9.40
C THR A 3 -2.58 16.98 9.56
N ARG A 4 -1.74 17.35 10.55
CA ARG A 4 -1.24 18.73 10.71
C ARG A 4 -0.36 19.20 9.55
N ARG A 5 0.42 18.29 8.94
CA ARG A 5 1.26 18.65 7.79
C ARG A 5 0.42 18.79 6.51
N VAL A 6 -0.67 18.03 6.40
CA VAL A 6 -1.68 18.21 5.34
C VAL A 6 -2.37 19.56 5.48
N ASP A 7 -2.77 19.92 6.70
CA ASP A 7 -3.38 21.24 7.00
C ASP A 7 -2.50 22.42 6.55
N LYS A 8 -1.21 22.39 6.90
CA LYS A 8 -0.24 23.39 6.43
C LYS A 8 -0.08 23.43 4.91
N LEU A 9 -0.18 22.28 4.24
CA LEU A 9 -0.03 22.23 2.78
C LEU A 9 -1.24 22.86 2.09
N VAL A 10 -2.45 22.61 2.58
CA VAL A 10 -3.66 23.18 1.97
C VAL A 10 -3.74 24.70 2.19
N GLU A 11 -3.24 25.20 3.32
CA GLU A 11 -3.03 26.64 3.57
C GLU A 11 -2.16 27.28 2.49
N GLN A 12 -1.02 26.64 2.16
CA GLN A 12 -0.12 27.11 1.10
C GLN A 12 -0.77 27.11 -0.29
N LEU A 13 -1.82 26.32 -0.49
CA LEU A 13 -2.59 26.23 -1.73
C LEU A 13 -3.83 27.14 -1.72
N GLY A 14 -3.99 28.01 -0.71
CA GLY A 14 -5.08 29.00 -0.62
C GLY A 14 -6.36 28.50 0.06
N VAL A 15 -6.35 27.31 0.68
CA VAL A 15 -7.48 26.79 1.47
C VAL A 15 -7.20 27.05 2.94
N ALA A 16 -8.10 27.79 3.62
CA ALA A 16 -7.87 28.27 4.98
C ALA A 16 -7.45 27.18 5.99
N HIS A 17 -8.21 26.09 6.11
CA HIS A 17 -7.86 24.96 6.99
C HIS A 17 -8.55 23.66 6.52
N ILE A 18 -8.00 22.51 6.94
CA ILE A 18 -8.66 21.20 6.86
C ILE A 18 -8.53 20.44 8.18
N SER A 19 -9.65 19.95 8.69
CA SER A 19 -9.66 19.23 9.96
C SER A 19 -9.06 17.83 9.84
N LYS A 20 -8.58 17.29 10.98
CA LYS A 20 -8.06 15.91 11.05
C LYS A 20 -9.08 14.87 10.58
N SER A 21 -10.36 15.06 10.92
CA SER A 21 -11.44 14.17 10.50
C SER A 21 -11.67 14.26 9.00
N GLN A 22 -11.70 15.46 8.41
CA GLN A 22 -11.81 15.61 6.95
C GLN A 22 -10.64 14.96 6.21
N VAL A 23 -9.40 15.10 6.69
CA VAL A 23 -8.25 14.37 6.12
C VAL A 23 -8.45 12.86 6.23
N SER A 24 -8.97 12.39 7.36
CA SER A 24 -9.25 10.97 7.57
C SER A 24 -10.36 10.47 6.63
N GLU A 25 -11.42 11.24 6.40
CA GLU A 25 -12.50 10.88 5.46
C GLU A 25 -11.97 10.82 4.02
N LEU A 26 -11.14 11.79 3.61
CA LEU A 26 -10.52 11.75 2.28
C LEU A 26 -9.62 10.53 2.09
N ALA A 27 -8.91 10.10 3.13
CA ALA A 27 -8.08 8.92 3.08
C ALA A 27 -8.89 7.63 2.86
N LYS A 28 -10.13 7.54 3.37
CA LYS A 28 -11.01 6.37 3.15
C LYS A 28 -11.36 6.15 1.69
N HIS A 29 -11.29 7.17 0.83
CA HIS A 29 -11.46 6.98 -0.61
C HIS A 29 -10.40 6.05 -1.23
N LEU A 30 -9.29 5.80 -0.53
CA LEU A 30 -8.27 4.84 -0.94
C LEU A 30 -8.61 3.41 -0.52
N ASP A 31 -9.57 3.18 0.39
CA ASP A 31 -9.85 1.86 0.97
C ASP A 31 -10.20 0.83 -0.12
N GLY A 32 -10.98 1.24 -1.13
CA GLY A 32 -11.30 0.37 -2.26
C GLY A 32 -10.09 -0.01 -3.12
N GLN A 33 -9.15 0.92 -3.33
CA GLN A 33 -7.91 0.63 -4.06
C GLN A 33 -6.97 -0.26 -3.24
N VAL A 34 -6.90 -0.02 -1.93
CA VAL A 34 -6.13 -0.85 -0.99
C VAL A 34 -6.68 -2.27 -0.98
N GLU A 35 -8.00 -2.44 -0.93
CA GLU A 35 -8.62 -3.76 -0.97
C GLU A 35 -8.34 -4.46 -2.30
N ALA A 36 -8.58 -3.79 -3.43
CA ALA A 36 -8.28 -4.35 -4.74
C ALA A 36 -6.80 -4.75 -4.90
N PHE A 37 -5.86 -3.96 -4.36
CA PHE A 37 -4.45 -4.32 -4.33
C PHE A 37 -4.20 -5.54 -3.45
N ARG A 38 -4.78 -5.60 -2.25
CA ARG A 38 -4.58 -6.70 -1.29
C ARG A 38 -5.17 -8.02 -1.78
N SER A 39 -6.30 -7.99 -2.48
CA SER A 39 -7.01 -9.16 -2.98
C SER A 39 -6.61 -9.57 -4.40
N ARG A 40 -5.65 -8.85 -5.02
CA ARG A 40 -5.24 -9.14 -6.41
C ARG A 40 -4.69 -10.56 -6.55
N PRO A 41 -4.92 -11.24 -7.69
CA PRO A 41 -4.25 -12.49 -7.99
C PRO A 41 -2.73 -12.35 -8.00
N LEU A 42 -2.03 -13.38 -7.52
CA LEU A 42 -0.58 -13.51 -7.54
C LEU A 42 -0.14 -14.69 -8.43
N ASP A 43 -0.96 -15.03 -9.42
CA ASP A 43 -0.78 -16.16 -10.34
C ASP A 43 -0.12 -15.76 -11.67
N ALA A 44 0.27 -14.48 -11.82
CA ALA A 44 0.87 -13.92 -13.03
C ALA A 44 2.26 -14.48 -13.41
N GLY A 45 2.78 -15.45 -12.66
CA GLY A 45 4.05 -16.11 -12.94
C GLY A 45 4.86 -16.40 -11.67
N PRO A 46 5.99 -17.11 -11.79
CA PRO A 46 6.81 -17.47 -10.64
C PRO A 46 7.50 -16.23 -10.03
N TYR A 47 7.36 -16.05 -8.72
CA TYR A 47 8.18 -15.12 -7.94
C TYR A 47 9.46 -15.83 -7.50
N ARG A 48 10.51 -15.73 -8.32
CA ARG A 48 11.79 -16.42 -8.04
C ARG A 48 12.45 -15.97 -6.74
N PHE A 49 12.26 -14.70 -6.38
CA PHE A 49 12.75 -14.12 -5.15
C PHE A 49 11.63 -13.37 -4.45
N VAL A 50 11.50 -13.61 -3.15
CA VAL A 50 10.57 -12.90 -2.26
C VAL A 50 11.34 -12.45 -1.03
N GLN A 51 11.21 -11.17 -0.70
CA GLN A 51 11.66 -10.61 0.57
C GLN A 51 10.45 -10.42 1.47
N ALA A 52 10.56 -10.86 2.72
CA ALA A 52 9.57 -10.63 3.75
C ALA A 52 10.19 -9.86 4.92
N ASP A 53 9.45 -8.91 5.47
CA ASP A 53 9.85 -8.11 6.64
C ASP A 53 8.66 -7.87 7.57
N ALA A 54 8.95 -7.63 8.86
CA ALA A 54 7.96 -7.38 9.90
C ALA A 54 8.24 -6.02 10.57
N LEU A 55 7.43 -5.03 10.23
CA LEU A 55 7.58 -3.67 10.77
C LEU A 55 6.77 -3.49 12.06
N PRO A 56 7.40 -3.23 13.22
CA PRO A 56 6.67 -2.93 14.44
C PRO A 56 6.02 -1.54 14.36
N MET A 57 4.73 -1.48 14.70
CA MET A 57 3.92 -0.27 14.75
C MET A 57 3.26 -0.13 16.12
N LYS A 58 3.23 1.09 16.66
CA LYS A 58 2.46 1.42 17.86
C LYS A 58 1.03 1.74 17.46
N VAL A 59 0.08 0.91 17.89
CA VAL A 59 -1.36 1.06 17.58
C VAL A 59 -2.16 1.16 18.88
N ARG A 60 -3.24 1.95 18.87
CA ARG A 60 -4.15 2.06 20.01
C ARG A 60 -5.33 1.10 19.82
N GLU A 61 -5.40 0.06 20.64
CA GLU A 61 -6.48 -0.93 20.65
C GLU A 61 -6.97 -1.13 22.09
N GLY A 62 -8.29 -1.28 22.28
CA GLY A 62 -8.88 -1.51 23.61
C GLY A 62 -8.49 -0.44 24.66
N GLY A 63 -8.21 0.79 24.23
CA GLY A 63 -7.79 1.88 25.11
C GLY A 63 -6.29 1.90 25.48
N ARG A 64 -5.48 0.95 24.99
CA ARG A 64 -4.04 0.84 25.28
C ARG A 64 -3.22 0.98 24.00
N VAL A 65 -1.98 1.45 24.13
CA VAL A 65 -1.02 1.46 23.01
C VAL A 65 -0.20 0.17 23.06
N ILE A 66 -0.31 -0.63 22.01
CA ILE A 66 0.35 -1.93 21.88
C ILE A 66 1.29 -1.94 20.66
N ASN A 67 2.22 -2.90 20.62
CA ASN A 67 2.99 -3.19 19.41
C ASN A 67 2.19 -4.14 18.53
N VAL A 68 2.00 -3.78 17.27
CA VAL A 68 1.48 -4.64 16.21
C VAL A 68 2.53 -4.72 15.10
N HIS A 69 2.68 -5.88 14.48
CA HIS A 69 3.62 -6.03 13.37
C HIS A 69 2.86 -5.99 12.03
N CYS A 70 3.30 -5.11 11.14
CA CYS A 70 2.88 -5.12 9.74
C CYS A 70 3.81 -6.06 8.96
N LEU A 71 3.25 -7.14 8.40
CA LEU A 71 3.99 -8.05 7.53
C LEU A 71 3.98 -7.51 6.11
N LEU A 72 5.17 -7.30 5.55
CA LEU A 72 5.37 -6.88 4.17
C LEU A 72 6.05 -8.00 3.39
N ALA A 73 5.51 -8.33 2.22
CA ALA A 73 6.12 -9.26 1.28
C ALA A 73 6.28 -8.58 -0.09
N VAL A 74 7.48 -8.64 -0.64
CA VAL A 74 7.82 -8.09 -1.95
C VAL A 74 8.43 -9.19 -2.80
N GLY A 75 7.77 -9.52 -3.91
CA GLY A 75 8.23 -10.50 -4.88
C GLY A 75 8.66 -9.82 -6.18
N GLY A 76 9.81 -10.22 -6.71
CA GLY A 76 10.23 -9.86 -8.07
C GLY A 76 9.74 -10.90 -9.06
N SER A 77 8.83 -10.54 -9.96
CA SER A 77 8.50 -11.36 -11.12
C SER A 77 9.64 -11.24 -12.15
N SER A 78 10.15 -12.36 -12.65
CA SER A 78 11.11 -12.31 -13.74
C SER A 78 10.40 -11.90 -15.03
N TRP A 79 10.84 -10.79 -15.64
CA TRP A 79 10.44 -10.41 -17.00
C TRP A 79 10.85 -11.44 -18.06
N LEU A 80 11.76 -12.36 -17.69
CA LEU A 80 12.09 -13.58 -18.44
C LEU A 80 11.00 -14.65 -18.22
N SER A 81 9.76 -14.35 -18.57
CA SER A 81 8.92 -15.42 -19.10
C SER A 81 9.38 -15.60 -20.54
N PRO A 82 9.71 -16.82 -21.03
CA PRO A 82 9.59 -17.03 -22.45
C PRO A 82 8.16 -16.62 -22.78
N ALA A 83 7.99 -15.67 -23.70
CA ALA A 83 6.74 -15.59 -24.41
C ALA A 83 6.41 -17.02 -24.84
N SER A 84 5.17 -17.44 -24.55
CA SER A 84 4.52 -18.60 -25.14
C SER A 84 5.26 -19.12 -26.37
N GLY A 85 5.79 -20.35 -26.29
CA GLY A 85 6.33 -21.03 -27.46
C GLY A 85 5.27 -21.13 -28.55
N SER A 86 5.37 -20.29 -29.56
CA SER A 86 4.68 -20.42 -30.84
C SER A 86 5.48 -19.83 -32.01
N GLU A 87 6.80 -19.78 -31.91
CA GLU A 87 7.69 -19.40 -33.02
C GLU A 87 8.91 -20.33 -33.05
N LEU A 88 8.68 -21.60 -33.38
CA LEU A 88 9.72 -22.53 -33.89
C LEU A 88 9.17 -23.52 -34.94
N GLU A 89 8.11 -23.16 -35.68
CA GLU A 89 7.82 -23.80 -36.97
C GLU A 89 7.64 -22.74 -38.07
N ALA A 90 8.74 -22.46 -38.78
CA ALA A 90 8.79 -22.04 -40.18
C ALA A 90 10.22 -22.24 -40.71
#